data_AF-A0A4U0T776-F1
#
_entry.id   AF-A0A4U0T776-F1
#
_cell.length_a   1.000
_cell.length_b   1.000
_cell.length_c   1.000
_cell.angle_alpha   90.00
_cell.angle_beta   90.00
_cell.angle_gamma   90.00
#
_symmetry.space_group_name_H-M   'P 1'
#
loop_
_entity.id
_entity.type
_entity.pdbx_description
1 polymer ?
#
loop_
_entity_poly.entity_id
_entity_poly.type
_entity_poly.pdbx_seq_one_letter_code
_entity_poly.pdbx_strand_id
1 'polypeptide(L)' 'MSDLAAPARLGVPVVDSVQAAVALAEACCALGLTTSKYRAYAAPLPKARPGWPPAAHRRGDTR' A
#
# COMPACT_ATOMS: atom_id res chain seq x y z
N MET A 1 -6.09 -11.09 -18.26
CA MET A 1 -4.94 -10.39 -17.67
C MET A 1 -3.84 -11.44 -17.47
N SER A 2 -3.29 -11.96 -18.58
CA SER A 2 -2.63 -13.28 -18.59
C SER A 2 -1.35 -13.34 -19.43
N ASP A 3 -0.79 -12.19 -19.86
CA ASP A 3 0.30 -12.15 -20.84
C ASP A 3 1.45 -11.18 -20.49
N LEU A 4 1.57 -10.74 -19.23
CA LEU A 4 2.70 -9.91 -18.82
C LEU A 4 3.92 -10.80 -18.54
N ALA A 5 4.70 -11.05 -19.59
CA ALA A 5 6.09 -11.47 -19.57
C ALA A 5 6.39 -12.81 -18.87
N ALA A 6 6.24 -13.92 -19.61
CA ALA A 6 7.01 -15.12 -19.29
C ALA A 6 8.52 -14.80 -19.46
N PRO A 7 9.34 -14.80 -18.39
CA PRO A 7 10.77 -14.45 -18.47
C PRO A 7 11.56 -15.34 -19.43
N ALA A 8 11.04 -16.54 -19.72
CA ALA A 8 11.60 -17.49 -20.68
C ALA A 8 11.82 -16.91 -22.09
N ARG A 9 11.13 -15.83 -22.49
CA ARG A 9 11.26 -15.24 -23.83
C ARG A 9 12.36 -14.17 -23.94
N LEU A 10 12.79 -13.57 -22.82
CA LEU A 10 13.64 -12.37 -22.84
C LEU A 10 15.10 -12.64 -22.46
N GLY A 11 15.42 -13.81 -21.91
CA GLY A 11 16.80 -14.19 -21.53
C GLY A 11 17.40 -13.36 -20.39
N VAL A 12 16.63 -12.46 -19.80
CA VAL A 12 17.00 -11.60 -18.66
C VAL A 12 15.96 -11.73 -17.56
N PRO A 13 16.35 -11.61 -16.28
CA PRO A 13 15.39 -11.64 -15.17
C PRO A 13 14.46 -10.43 -15.23
N VAL A 14 13.15 -10.69 -15.13
CA VAL A 14 12.10 -9.67 -15.05
C VAL A 14 11.57 -9.63 -13.63
N VAL A 15 11.44 -8.43 -13.05
CA VAL A 15 10.92 -8.25 -11.70
C VAL A 15 9.40 -8.13 -11.75
N ASP A 16 8.69 -9.01 -11.04
CA ASP A 16 7.28 -8.83 -10.72
C ASP A 16 7.14 -7.80 -9.60
N SER A 17 6.52 -6.66 -9.91
CA SER A 17 6.38 -5.55 -8.97
C SER A 17 5.47 -5.88 -7.79
N VAL A 18 4.45 -6.72 -7.96
CA VAL A 18 3.51 -7.06 -6.89
C VAL A 18 4.21 -7.98 -5.89
N GLN A 19 4.86 -9.04 -6.37
CA GLN A 19 5.63 -9.94 -5.51
C GLN A 19 6.82 -9.24 -4.85
N ALA A 20 7.52 -8.36 -5.57
CA ALA A 20 8.59 -7.57 -4.98
C ALA A 20 8.08 -6.65 -3.86
N ALA A 21 6.91 -6.03 -4.02
CA ALA A 21 6.30 -5.18 -2.98
C ALA A 21 5.90 -5.98 -1.73
N VAL A 22 5.35 -7.20 -1.91
CA VAL A 22 5.01 -8.10 -0.79
C VAL A 22 6.27 -8.46 -0.01
N ALA A 23 7.32 -8.91 -0.70
CA ALA A 23 8.59 -9.28 -0.05
C ALA A 23 9.22 -8.10 0.72
N LEU A 24 9.16 -6.89 0.17
CA LEU A 24 9.62 -5.69 0.86
C LEU A 24 8.80 -5.39 2.13
N ALA A 25 7.47 -5.49 2.06
CA ALA A 25 6.60 -5.26 3.21
C ALA A 25 6.88 -6.27 4.34
N GLU A 26 7.01 -7.55 4.00
CA GLU A 26 7.35 -8.61 4.96
C GLU A 26 8.72 -8.38 5.61
N ALA A 27 9.73 -7.99 4.82
CA ALA A 27 11.06 -7.67 5.33
C ALA A 27 11.01 -6.48 6.32
N CYS A 28 10.26 -5.42 6.01
CA CYS A 28 10.05 -4.31 6.94
C CYS A 28 9.42 -4.78 8.26
N CYS A 29 8.39 -5.63 8.19
CA CYS A 29 7.75 -6.20 9.38
C CYS A 29 8.72 -7.05 10.21
N ALA A 30 9.51 -7.93 9.57
CA ALA A 30 10.48 -8.78 10.25
C ALA A 30 11.59 -7.96 10.93
N LEU A 31 12.00 -6.84 10.33
CA LEU A 31 12.98 -5.91 10.88
C LEU A 31 12.40 -4.93 11.92
N GLY A 32 11.08 -4.95 12.16
CA GLY A 32 10.41 -4.01 13.06
C GLY A 32 10.42 -2.56 12.55
N LEU A 33 10.61 -2.35 11.25
CA LEU A 33 10.64 -1.02 10.64
C LEU A 33 9.23 -0.52 10.35
N THR A 34 9.02 0.77 10.57
CA THR A 34 7.77 1.47 10.25
C THR A 34 8.06 2.78 9.52
N THR A 35 7.04 3.35 8.88
CA THR A 35 7.19 4.66 8.21
C THR A 35 7.53 5.75 9.23
N SER A 36 8.69 6.40 9.05
CA SER A 36 9.13 7.49 9.92
C SER A 36 8.10 8.63 9.99
N LYS A 37 7.74 9.05 11.21
CA LYS A 37 6.81 10.16 11.47
C LYS A 37 7.49 11.47 11.83
N TYR A 38 8.82 11.55 11.71
CA TYR A 38 9.59 12.72 12.11
C TYR A 38 9.29 13.98 11.27
N ARG A 39 8.88 13.83 9.99
CA ARG A 39 8.62 14.98 9.13
C ARG A 39 7.64 14.68 7.99
N ALA A 40 8.14 14.24 6.83
CA ALA A 40 7.36 14.18 5.59
C ALA A 40 6.09 13.31 5.70
N TYR A 41 6.16 12.23 6.49
CA TYR A 41 5.03 11.34 6.74
C TYR A 41 4.39 11.52 8.13
N ALA A 42 4.66 12.64 8.82
CA ALA A 42 4.00 12.98 10.07
C ALA A 42 2.48 12.91 9.93
N ALA A 43 1.79 12.74 11.07
CA ALA A 43 0.34 12.72 11.08
C ALA A 43 -0.20 14.00 10.38
N PRO A 44 -1.18 13.88 9.47
CA PRO A 44 -1.70 15.05 8.80
C PRO A 44 -2.30 16.05 9.80
N LEU A 45 -2.07 17.35 9.58
CA LEU A 45 -2.63 18.39 10.43
C LEU A 45 -4.17 18.32 10.48
N PRO A 46 -4.79 18.55 11.65
CA PRO A 46 -6.23 18.66 11.77
C PRO A 46 -6.76 19.80 10.88
N LYS A 47 -7.61 19.46 9.91
CA LYS A 47 -8.32 20.41 9.04
C LYS A 47 -9.62 19.80 8.57
N ALA A 48 -10.61 20.64 8.26
CA ALA A 48 -11.83 20.17 7.61
C ALA A 48 -11.47 19.52 6.26
N ARG A 49 -12.04 18.34 6.00
CA ARG A 49 -11.91 17.62 4.74
C ARG A 49 -13.30 17.27 4.21
N PRO A 50 -14.03 18.25 3.64
CA PRO A 50 -15.34 18.00 3.06
C PRO A 50 -15.25 16.84 2.05
N GLY A 51 -16.18 15.89 2.14
CA GLY A 51 -16.19 14.70 1.27
C GLY A 51 -15.16 13.61 1.62
N TRP A 52 -14.40 13.73 2.73
CA TRP A 52 -13.46 12.70 3.18
C TRP A 52 -13.63 12.36 4.67
N PRO A 53 -13.68 11.06 5.05
CA PRO A 53 -13.63 9.89 4.16
C PRO A 53 -14.90 9.77 3.29
N PRO A 54 -14.77 9.28 2.03
CA PRO A 54 -15.82 9.32 1.01
C PRO A 54 -17.11 8.56 1.37
N ALA A 55 -17.07 7.71 2.38
CA ALA A 55 -18.22 7.36 3.20
C ALA A 55 -17.67 6.78 4.49
N ALA A 56 -17.86 7.45 5.63
CA ALA A 56 -17.86 6.72 6.88
C ALA A 56 -19.06 5.78 6.80
N HIS A 57 -18.82 4.50 6.51
CA HIS A 57 -19.86 3.48 6.41
C HIS A 57 -20.76 3.57 7.64
N ARG A 58 -22.00 4.04 7.42
CA ARG A 58 -23.02 4.24 8.44
C ARG A 58 -23.44 2.87 8.97
N ARG A 59 -22.71 2.33 9.95
CA ARG A 59 -23.18 1.20 10.76
C ARG A 59 -24.21 1.73 11.76
N GLY A 60 -25.47 1.31 11.58
CA GLY A 60 -26.48 1.29 12.65
C GLY A 60 -27.53 2.40 12.60
N ASP A 61 -28.36 2.43 11.57
CA ASP A 61 -29.76 2.82 11.74
C ASP A 61 -30.56 1.52 11.96
N THR A 62 -30.67 1.11 13.22
CA THR A 62 -31.62 0.10 13.67
C THR A 62 -32.62 0.80 14.56
N ARG A 63 -33.77 1.14 13.99
CA ARG A 63 -35.03 1.36 14.70
C ARG A 63 -36.04 0.35 14.19
#